data_AF-A0A6P7Y6W6-F1
#
_entry.id   AF-A0A6P7Y6W6-F1
#
_cell.length_a   1.000
_cell.length_b   1.000
_cell.length_c   1.000
_cell.angle_alpha   90.00
_cell.angle_beta   90.00
_cell.angle_gamma   90.00
#
_symmetry.space_group_name_H-M   'P 1'
#
loop_
_entity.id
_entity.type
_entity.pdbx_description
1 polymer ?
#
loop_
_entity_poly.entity_id
_entity_poly.type
_entity_poly.pdbx_seq_one_letter_code
_entity_poly.pdbx_strand_id
1 'polypeptide(L)'
;MNSELKEESLQELYAWIDQIPLSRPKRNIARDFSDGVMVAEVVKYFLPKLVDMHNYVPANSTLQKLSNWGILNKKVFSKLNFHVPEDSVKNLVANVSGVIEPILYALRQTINEKLQEKRVREKATTQTKDFRYYSTDTEKSPLDYITISSYGKNNPNQTPPEWTYSHAGRSAQSLGERVQLDPQVRLLLEEKEQDLLALNETVQILQLKINRLEHLVQLKDLRIEELTRHLKNYKFQKSAT
;
A
#
# COMPACT_ATOMS: atom_id res chain seq x y z
N MET A 1 18.45 -7.30 25.35
CA MET A 1 18.52 -6.66 24.01
C MET A 1 17.63 -7.34 22.96
N ASN A 2 17.94 -8.54 22.43
CA ASN A 2 17.06 -9.17 21.40
C ASN A 2 15.67 -9.59 21.91
N SER A 3 15.51 -9.85 23.21
CA SER A 3 14.22 -10.18 23.82
C SER A 3 13.36 -8.94 24.08
N GLU A 4 13.97 -7.82 24.48
CA GLU A 4 13.26 -6.54 24.70
C GLU A 4 12.72 -5.98 23.39
N LEU A 5 13.49 -6.02 22.30
CA LEU A 5 13.01 -5.59 20.98
C LEU A 5 11.83 -6.43 20.48
N LYS A 6 11.80 -7.73 20.82
CA LYS A 6 10.67 -8.61 20.51
C LYS A 6 9.44 -8.26 21.34
N GLU A 7 9.63 -7.88 22.60
CA GLU A 7 8.54 -7.51 23.51
C GLU A 7 7.94 -6.14 23.18
N GLU A 8 8.77 -5.15 22.84
CA GLU A 8 8.32 -3.83 22.34
C GLU A 8 7.55 -3.97 21.02
N SER A 9 8.10 -4.73 20.07
CA SER A 9 7.42 -5.00 18.78
C SER A 9 6.08 -5.71 18.98
N LEU A 10 6.00 -6.60 19.99
CA LEU A 10 4.79 -7.32 20.34
C LEU A 10 3.75 -6.39 20.96
N GLN A 11 4.18 -5.49 21.85
CA GLN A 11 3.31 -4.51 22.47
C GLN A 11 2.73 -3.53 21.44
N GLU A 12 3.54 -3.08 20.48
CA GLU A 12 3.07 -2.28 19.35
C GLU A 12 2.04 -3.01 18.48
N LEU A 13 2.29 -4.31 18.21
CA LEU A 13 1.36 -5.14 17.46
C LEU A 13 0.02 -5.24 18.18
N TYR A 14 0.02 -5.48 19.50
CA TYR A 14 -1.19 -5.56 20.29
C TYR A 14 -1.93 -4.22 20.37
N ALA A 15 -1.23 -3.12 20.57
CA ALA A 15 -1.80 -1.77 20.53
C ALA A 15 -2.45 -1.45 19.18
N TRP A 16 -1.86 -1.90 18.06
CA TRP A 16 -2.46 -1.74 16.73
C TRP A 16 -3.77 -2.51 16.59
N ILE A 17 -3.83 -3.76 17.08
CA ILE A 17 -5.07 -4.55 17.03
C ILE A 17 -6.13 -3.90 17.94
N ASP A 18 -5.75 -3.32 19.08
CA ASP A 18 -6.69 -2.66 20.02
C ASP A 18 -7.34 -1.40 19.46
N GLN A 19 -6.71 -0.74 18.47
CA GLN A 19 -7.34 0.37 17.74
C GLN A 19 -8.50 -0.10 16.84
N ILE A 20 -8.58 -1.39 16.54
CA ILE A 20 -9.63 -1.95 15.67
C ILE A 20 -10.86 -2.23 16.53
N PRO A 21 -12.04 -1.69 16.18
CA PRO A 21 -13.28 -1.99 16.90
C PRO A 21 -13.73 -3.42 16.58
N LEU A 22 -13.20 -4.39 17.33
CA LEU A 22 -13.61 -5.79 17.25
C LEU A 22 -14.89 -6.03 18.06
N SER A 23 -15.67 -7.02 17.64
CA SER A 23 -16.99 -7.30 18.23
C SER A 23 -16.91 -7.87 19.66
N ARG A 24 -15.71 -8.31 20.10
CA ARG A 24 -15.51 -8.99 21.38
C ARG A 24 -14.29 -8.44 22.14
N PRO A 25 -14.37 -8.30 23.48
CA PRO A 25 -13.23 -7.90 24.29
C PRO A 25 -12.16 -9.00 24.30
N LYS A 26 -10.93 -8.64 23.97
CA LYS A 26 -9.78 -9.56 23.94
C LYS A 26 -9.34 -9.88 25.36
N ARG A 27 -9.26 -11.17 25.70
CA ARG A 27 -8.66 -11.61 26.97
C ARG A 27 -7.42 -12.46 26.75
N ASN A 28 -7.39 -13.24 25.67
CA ASN A 28 -6.25 -14.09 25.34
C ASN A 28 -6.11 -14.18 23.81
N ILE A 29 -5.12 -13.49 23.26
CA ILE A 29 -4.91 -13.35 21.81
C ILE A 29 -4.72 -14.72 21.14
N ALA A 30 -3.94 -15.63 21.71
CA ALA A 30 -3.76 -16.96 21.13
C ALA A 30 -5.08 -17.74 21.02
N ARG A 31 -5.95 -17.63 22.05
CA ARG A 31 -7.25 -18.30 22.07
C ARG A 31 -8.27 -17.64 21.17
N ASP A 32 -8.38 -16.32 21.28
CA ASP A 32 -9.40 -15.53 20.59
C ASP A 32 -9.17 -15.52 19.07
N PHE A 33 -7.90 -15.61 18.64
CA PHE A 33 -7.55 -15.71 17.22
C PHE A 33 -7.53 -17.15 16.69
N SER A 34 -7.62 -18.17 17.55
CA SER A 34 -7.52 -19.58 17.14
C SER A 34 -8.62 -20.04 16.18
N ASP A 35 -9.80 -19.41 16.21
CA ASP A 35 -10.94 -19.78 15.37
C ASP A 35 -11.01 -19.04 14.02
N GLY A 36 -10.08 -18.10 13.79
CA GLY A 36 -9.97 -17.31 12.57
C GLY A 36 -11.02 -16.19 12.43
N VAL A 37 -12.05 -16.13 13.29
CA VAL A 37 -13.11 -15.13 13.15
C VAL A 37 -12.59 -13.73 13.49
N MET A 38 -11.79 -13.61 14.55
CA MET A 38 -11.09 -12.36 14.89
C MET A 38 -10.20 -11.86 13.74
N VAL A 39 -9.49 -12.77 13.07
CA VAL A 39 -8.64 -12.41 11.91
C VAL A 39 -9.50 -11.91 10.76
N ALA A 40 -10.65 -12.54 10.51
CA ALA A 40 -11.60 -12.09 9.52
C ALA A 40 -12.13 -10.68 9.84
N GLU A 41 -12.46 -10.38 11.11
CA GLU A 41 -12.88 -9.05 11.54
C GLU A 41 -11.80 -7.98 11.32
N VAL A 42 -10.55 -8.29 11.68
CA VAL A 42 -9.39 -7.42 11.44
C VAL A 42 -9.28 -7.08 9.96
N VAL A 43 -9.33 -8.09 9.08
CA VAL A 43 -9.22 -7.83 7.64
C VAL A 43 -10.47 -7.11 7.11
N LYS A 44 -11.66 -7.39 7.63
CA LYS A 44 -12.90 -6.70 7.26
C LYS A 44 -12.86 -5.21 7.57
N TYR A 45 -12.25 -4.82 8.68
CA TYR A 45 -12.11 -3.41 9.06
C TYR A 45 -11.36 -2.60 7.99
N PHE A 46 -10.24 -3.13 7.51
CA PHE A 46 -9.43 -2.44 6.50
C PHE A 46 -9.93 -2.68 5.05
N LEU A 47 -10.43 -3.88 4.77
CA LEU A 47 -10.77 -4.36 3.43
C LEU A 47 -12.15 -5.04 3.43
N PRO A 48 -13.25 -4.30 3.65
CA PRO A 48 -14.58 -4.87 3.86
C PRO A 48 -15.13 -5.68 2.69
N LYS A 49 -14.63 -5.46 1.47
CA LYS A 49 -15.05 -6.19 0.26
C LYS A 49 -14.37 -7.57 0.11
N LEU A 50 -13.30 -7.84 0.88
CA LEU A 50 -12.56 -9.09 0.77
C LEU A 50 -13.09 -10.17 1.70
N VAL A 51 -13.69 -9.76 2.82
CA VAL A 51 -14.17 -10.65 3.87
C VAL A 51 -15.68 -10.60 3.93
N ASP A 52 -16.28 -11.77 3.89
CA ASP A 52 -17.70 -11.89 4.12
C ASP A 52 -17.96 -12.74 5.36
N MET A 53 -18.38 -12.05 6.43
CA MET A 53 -18.50 -12.61 7.78
C MET A 53 -19.46 -13.78 7.88
N HIS A 54 -20.44 -13.91 6.99
CA HIS A 54 -21.37 -15.05 7.03
C HIS A 54 -20.66 -16.39 6.79
N ASN A 55 -19.46 -16.37 6.21
CA ASN A 55 -18.67 -17.58 5.96
C ASN A 55 -17.89 -18.05 7.20
N TYR A 56 -17.82 -17.24 8.27
CA TYR A 56 -16.99 -17.49 9.43
C TYR A 56 -17.86 -17.62 10.66
N VAL A 57 -17.99 -18.84 11.15
CA VAL A 57 -18.79 -19.15 12.34
C VAL A 57 -17.85 -19.30 13.54
N PRO A 58 -18.05 -18.55 14.64
CA PRO A 58 -17.29 -18.74 15.88
C PRO A 58 -17.46 -20.17 16.37
N ALA A 59 -16.36 -20.87 16.60
CA ALA A 59 -16.43 -22.29 16.90
C ALA A 59 -15.32 -22.74 17.86
N ASN A 60 -15.70 -23.64 18.76
CA ASN A 60 -14.75 -24.32 19.66
C ASN A 60 -14.24 -25.64 19.07
N SER A 61 -14.90 -26.18 18.04
CA SER A 61 -14.51 -27.43 17.37
C SER A 61 -13.28 -27.23 16.49
N THR A 62 -12.23 -28.04 16.71
CA THR A 62 -11.00 -28.08 15.92
C THR A 62 -11.28 -28.13 14.41
N LEU A 63 -12.22 -28.98 13.98
CA LEU A 63 -12.55 -29.14 12.56
C LEU A 63 -13.14 -27.86 11.96
N GLN A 64 -14.03 -27.18 12.70
CA GLN A 64 -14.63 -25.93 12.24
C GLN A 64 -13.61 -24.79 12.22
N LYS A 65 -12.69 -24.73 13.20
CA LYS A 65 -11.59 -23.77 13.19
C LYS A 65 -10.69 -23.97 11.96
N LEU A 66 -10.29 -25.21 11.66
CA LEU A 66 -9.54 -25.54 10.44
C LEU A 66 -10.29 -25.13 9.17
N SER A 67 -11.60 -25.36 9.12
CA SER A 67 -12.44 -24.91 8.00
C SER A 67 -12.42 -23.37 7.86
N ASN A 68 -12.61 -22.63 8.95
CA ASN A 68 -12.56 -21.16 8.95
C ASN A 68 -11.20 -20.65 8.42
N TRP A 69 -10.10 -21.23 8.89
CA TRP A 69 -8.75 -20.90 8.41
C TRP A 69 -8.52 -21.29 6.95
N GLY A 70 -9.08 -22.40 6.49
CA GLY A 70 -9.05 -22.80 5.08
C GLY A 70 -9.79 -21.78 4.19
N ILE A 71 -10.93 -21.28 4.65
CA ILE A 71 -11.69 -20.22 3.96
C ILE A 71 -10.90 -18.91 3.95
N LEU A 72 -10.24 -18.53 5.06
CA LEU A 72 -9.34 -17.36 5.10
C LEU A 72 -8.21 -17.49 4.09
N ASN A 73 -7.48 -18.61 4.10
CA ASN A 73 -6.39 -18.88 3.16
C ASN A 73 -6.86 -18.75 1.70
N LYS A 74 -8.00 -19.37 1.36
CA LYS A 74 -8.50 -19.43 -0.02
C LYS A 74 -9.17 -18.15 -0.50
N LYS A 75 -9.98 -17.47 0.33
CA LYS A 75 -10.78 -16.31 -0.09
C LYS A 75 -10.13 -14.96 0.21
N VAL A 76 -9.40 -14.87 1.32
CA VAL A 76 -8.89 -13.61 1.86
C VAL A 76 -7.39 -13.50 1.58
N PHE A 77 -6.60 -14.44 2.08
CA PHE A 77 -5.13 -14.35 1.98
C PHE A 77 -4.63 -14.52 0.55
N SER A 78 -5.29 -15.33 -0.27
CA SER A 78 -5.00 -15.42 -1.72
C SER A 78 -5.08 -14.07 -2.43
N LYS A 79 -6.03 -13.20 -2.05
CA LYS A 79 -6.18 -11.84 -2.61
C LYS A 79 -5.17 -10.85 -2.04
N LEU A 80 -4.56 -11.19 -0.90
CA LEU A 80 -3.50 -10.45 -0.26
C LEU A 80 -2.10 -10.93 -0.72
N ASN A 81 -2.00 -11.94 -1.59
CA ASN A 81 -0.75 -12.64 -1.91
C ASN A 81 -0.05 -13.20 -0.65
N PHE A 82 -0.83 -13.54 0.36
CA PHE A 82 -0.37 -14.11 1.62
C PHE A 82 -0.81 -15.57 1.72
N HIS A 83 0.00 -16.40 2.38
CA HIS A 83 -0.32 -17.80 2.62
C HIS A 83 0.15 -18.23 4.00
N VAL A 84 -0.76 -18.78 4.80
CA VAL A 84 -0.43 -19.41 6.08
C VAL A 84 -0.34 -20.91 5.87
N PRO A 85 0.84 -21.55 6.11
CA PRO A 85 1.01 -22.99 5.99
C PRO A 85 0.01 -23.75 6.86
N GLU A 86 -0.43 -24.92 6.39
CA GLU A 86 -1.40 -25.74 7.11
C GLU A 86 -0.88 -26.19 8.49
N ASP A 87 0.43 -26.42 8.62
CA ASP A 87 1.05 -26.78 9.90
C ASP A 87 0.99 -25.63 10.92
N SER A 88 1.20 -24.39 10.45
CA SER A 88 1.01 -23.20 11.29
C SER A 88 -0.45 -23.05 11.71
N VAL A 89 -1.40 -23.32 10.81
CA VAL A 89 -2.84 -23.32 11.13
C VAL A 89 -3.18 -24.39 12.17
N LYS A 90 -2.63 -25.60 12.06
CA LYS A 90 -2.83 -26.67 13.07
C LYS A 90 -2.31 -26.24 14.44
N ASN A 91 -1.14 -25.61 14.49
CA ASN A 91 -0.56 -25.09 15.73
C ASN A 91 -1.38 -23.93 16.33
N LEU A 92 -1.95 -23.07 15.50
CA LEU A 92 -2.88 -22.01 15.92
C LEU A 92 -4.15 -22.60 16.53
N VAL A 93 -4.75 -23.59 15.87
CA VAL A 93 -5.96 -24.26 16.36
C VAL A 93 -5.70 -25.00 17.68
N ALA A 94 -4.48 -25.53 17.87
CA ALA A 94 -4.01 -26.13 19.11
C ALA A 94 -3.69 -25.12 20.23
N ASN A 95 -3.86 -23.81 19.98
CA ASN A 95 -3.53 -22.71 20.90
C ASN A 95 -2.04 -22.68 21.33
N VAL A 96 -1.13 -23.04 20.41
CA VAL A 96 0.31 -22.90 20.67
C VAL A 96 0.67 -21.40 20.70
N SER A 97 1.16 -20.92 21.83
CA SER A 97 1.62 -19.53 21.99
C SER A 97 2.84 -19.24 21.12
N GLY A 98 2.96 -18.03 20.58
CA GLY A 98 4.11 -17.64 19.75
C GLY A 98 3.91 -17.87 18.24
N VAL A 99 2.85 -18.56 17.83
CA VAL A 99 2.56 -18.83 16.41
C VAL A 99 1.69 -17.73 15.77
N ILE A 100 0.85 -17.07 16.56
CA ILE A 100 -0.10 -16.07 16.05
C ILE A 100 0.56 -14.71 15.79
N GLU A 101 1.55 -14.37 16.60
CA GLU A 101 2.33 -13.13 16.58
C GLU A 101 2.99 -12.89 15.21
N PRO A 102 3.77 -13.83 14.63
CA PRO A 102 4.35 -13.63 13.30
C PRO A 102 3.30 -13.56 12.19
N ILE A 103 2.19 -14.28 12.32
CA ILE A 103 1.09 -14.25 11.33
C ILE A 103 0.39 -12.89 11.35
N LEU A 104 0.14 -12.34 12.54
CA LEU A 104 -0.44 -11.02 12.71
C LEU A 104 0.48 -9.91 12.24
N TYR A 105 1.78 -10.04 12.48
CA TYR A 105 2.78 -9.10 11.96
C TYR A 105 2.80 -9.10 10.42
N ALA A 106 2.89 -10.28 9.81
CA ALA A 106 2.84 -10.41 8.35
C ALA A 106 1.51 -9.87 7.78
N LEU A 107 0.38 -10.20 8.42
CA LEU A 107 -0.92 -9.69 8.03
C LEU A 107 -1.01 -8.16 8.07
N ARG A 108 -0.45 -7.53 9.11
CA ARG A 108 -0.38 -6.06 9.24
C ARG A 108 0.40 -5.44 8.07
N GLN A 109 1.54 -6.03 7.71
CA GLN A 109 2.35 -5.53 6.58
C GLN A 109 1.58 -5.63 5.26
N THR A 110 1.00 -6.80 4.98
CA THR A 110 0.27 -7.03 3.72
C THR A 110 -0.99 -6.15 3.61
N ILE A 111 -1.70 -5.92 4.72
CA ILE A 111 -2.83 -4.98 4.73
C ILE A 111 -2.37 -3.56 4.39
N ASN A 112 -1.25 -3.10 4.98
CA ASN A 112 -0.74 -1.76 4.72
C ASN A 112 -0.35 -1.59 3.25
N GLU A 113 0.36 -2.56 2.66
CA GLU A 113 0.69 -2.58 1.22
C GLU A 113 -0.57 -2.49 0.34
N LYS A 114 -1.59 -3.31 0.62
CA LYS A 114 -2.86 -3.29 -0.13
C LYS A 114 -3.63 -1.99 0.02
N LEU A 115 -3.58 -1.34 1.19
CA LEU A 115 -4.16 -0.02 1.37
C LEU A 115 -3.41 1.04 0.57
N GLN A 116 -2.08 0.97 0.48
CA GLN A 116 -1.30 1.87 -0.37
C GLN A 116 -1.61 1.65 -1.86
N GLU A 117 -1.65 0.40 -2.34
CA GLU A 117 -2.05 0.06 -3.71
C GLU A 117 -3.44 0.64 -4.04
N LYS A 118 -4.40 0.51 -3.12
CA LYS A 118 -5.75 1.05 -3.29
C LYS A 118 -5.73 2.58 -3.34
N ARG A 119 -4.94 3.26 -2.51
CA ARG A 119 -4.79 4.73 -2.53
C ARG A 119 -4.13 5.20 -3.83
N VAL A 120 -3.15 4.47 -4.37
CA VAL A 120 -2.52 4.78 -5.66
C VAL A 120 -3.53 4.58 -6.80
N ARG A 121 -4.29 3.47 -6.78
CA ARG A 121 -5.31 3.17 -7.80
C ARG A 121 -6.50 4.15 -7.77
N GLU A 122 -6.94 4.56 -6.59
CA GLU A 122 -8.00 5.57 -6.42
C GLU A 122 -7.54 6.96 -6.88
N LYS A 123 -6.27 7.33 -6.65
CA LYS A 123 -5.68 8.56 -7.20
C LYS A 123 -5.60 8.53 -8.73
N ALA A 124 -5.23 7.40 -9.34
CA ALA A 124 -5.23 7.22 -10.80
C ALA A 124 -6.65 7.24 -11.41
N THR A 125 -7.64 6.66 -10.72
CA THR A 125 -9.04 6.62 -11.18
C THR A 125 -9.74 7.98 -11.04
N THR A 126 -9.35 8.80 -10.05
CA THR A 126 -9.89 10.16 -9.88
C THR A 126 -9.34 11.10 -10.96
N GLN A 127 -8.07 10.95 -11.34
CA GLN A 127 -7.49 11.67 -12.48
C GLN A 127 -8.19 11.36 -13.82
N THR A 128 -8.55 10.11 -14.07
CA THR A 128 -9.30 9.73 -15.29
C THR A 128 -10.78 10.14 -15.23
N LYS A 129 -11.40 10.14 -14.04
CA LYS A 129 -12.77 10.64 -13.88
C LYS A 129 -12.89 12.15 -14.01
N ASP A 130 -11.94 12.96 -13.56
CA ASP A 130 -11.99 14.41 -13.80
C ASP A 130 -11.81 14.78 -15.28
N PHE A 131 -11.04 13.97 -16.03
CA PHE A 131 -10.82 14.20 -17.47
C PHE A 131 -12.06 13.94 -18.33
N ARG A 132 -12.88 12.91 -18.01
CA ARG A 132 -14.07 12.57 -18.81
C ARG A 132 -15.22 13.60 -18.75
N TYR A 133 -15.17 14.56 -17.83
CA TYR A 133 -16.34 15.39 -17.49
C TYR A 133 -16.47 16.58 -18.43
N TYR A 134 -15.33 16.98 -19.00
CA TYR A 134 -15.20 18.10 -19.92
C TYR A 134 -15.07 17.65 -21.38
N SER A 135 -15.12 16.35 -21.67
CA SER A 135 -15.18 15.85 -23.05
C SER A 135 -16.61 15.97 -23.59
N THR A 136 -16.97 17.17 -24.05
CA THR A 136 -17.83 17.28 -25.22
C THR A 136 -17.01 16.86 -26.44
N ASP A 137 -17.67 16.21 -27.40
CA ASP A 137 -17.19 15.79 -28.71
C ASP A 137 -16.75 14.32 -28.85
N THR A 138 -17.72 13.53 -29.33
CA THR A 138 -17.68 12.87 -30.65
C THR A 138 -16.29 12.46 -31.15
N GLU A 139 -15.95 11.18 -31.02
CA GLU A 139 -15.88 10.23 -32.14
C GLU A 139 -15.35 8.88 -31.64
N LYS A 140 -15.98 7.82 -32.13
CA LYS A 140 -15.63 6.43 -31.85
C LYS A 140 -14.28 6.13 -32.52
N SER A 141 -13.33 5.55 -31.79
CA SER A 141 -12.22 4.82 -32.41
C SER A 141 -12.08 3.43 -31.79
N PRO A 142 -12.00 2.36 -32.59
CA PRO A 142 -12.11 0.98 -32.15
C PRO A 142 -10.73 0.42 -31.81
N LEU A 143 -10.59 -0.28 -30.67
CA LEU A 143 -9.71 -1.43 -30.47
C LEU A 143 -9.85 -1.96 -29.03
N ASP A 144 -11.08 -2.27 -28.64
CA ASP A 144 -11.32 -3.35 -27.68
C ASP A 144 -11.23 -4.64 -28.47
N TYR A 145 -10.08 -5.31 -28.49
CA TYR A 145 -9.89 -6.75 -28.67
C TYR A 145 -8.38 -7.01 -28.78
N ILE A 146 -7.75 -7.50 -27.72
CA ILE A 146 -7.12 -8.83 -27.70
C ILE A 146 -6.62 -9.10 -26.27
N THR A 147 -6.93 -10.32 -25.87
CA THR A 147 -6.76 -10.95 -24.57
C THR A 147 -5.73 -12.08 -24.72
N ILE A 148 -4.99 -12.34 -23.64
CA ILE A 148 -4.40 -13.64 -23.22
C ILE A 148 -3.00 -14.09 -23.72
N SER A 149 -2.21 -14.52 -22.71
CA SER A 149 -1.18 -15.59 -22.64
C SER A 149 0.18 -15.42 -23.31
N SER A 150 1.28 -15.37 -22.55
CA SER A 150 2.00 -16.45 -21.82
C SER A 150 2.83 -17.35 -22.74
N TYR A 151 4.15 -17.47 -22.50
CA TYR A 151 4.93 -18.71 -22.31
C TYR A 151 6.45 -18.45 -22.42
N GLY A 152 7.22 -19.08 -21.52
CA GLY A 152 8.59 -19.55 -21.76
C GLY A 152 9.74 -18.65 -21.26
N LYS A 153 10.33 -18.93 -20.09
CA LYS A 153 11.47 -19.88 -19.87
C LYS A 153 12.84 -19.33 -20.31
N ASN A 154 13.69 -18.95 -19.35
CA ASN A 154 14.90 -19.69 -18.94
C ASN A 154 15.91 -18.79 -18.19
N ASN A 155 16.27 -19.24 -16.98
CA ASN A 155 17.52 -18.94 -16.26
C ASN A 155 18.67 -19.75 -16.92
N PRO A 156 19.98 -19.65 -16.58
CA PRO A 156 20.64 -18.79 -15.57
C PRO A 156 22.03 -18.20 -15.98
N ASN A 157 22.56 -17.35 -15.09
CA ASN A 157 23.98 -17.10 -14.80
C ASN A 157 24.92 -16.56 -15.91
N GLN A 158 25.28 -15.27 -15.79
CA GLN A 158 26.65 -14.81 -16.02
C GLN A 158 26.93 -13.55 -15.16
N THR A 159 28.05 -13.59 -14.47
CA THR A 159 28.60 -12.63 -13.50
C THR A 159 28.84 -11.25 -14.12
N PRO A 160 28.62 -10.12 -13.41
CA PRO A 160 28.90 -8.79 -13.94
C PRO A 160 30.39 -8.44 -13.84
N PRO A 161 31.05 -7.90 -14.89
CA PRO A 161 32.37 -7.31 -14.75
C PRO A 161 32.26 -5.85 -14.24
N GLU A 162 33.10 -5.61 -13.25
CA GLU A 162 33.45 -4.38 -12.58
C GLU A 162 33.92 -3.30 -13.58
N TRP A 163 33.32 -2.10 -13.53
CA TRP A 163 33.79 -0.93 -14.30
C TRP A 163 34.35 0.13 -13.36
N THR A 164 35.66 0.30 -13.38
CA THR A 164 36.39 1.42 -12.77
C THR A 164 36.41 2.60 -13.75
N TYR A 165 35.74 3.70 -13.41
CA TYR A 165 35.79 4.92 -14.21
C TYR A 165 37.08 5.69 -13.93
N SER A 166 37.91 5.83 -14.96
CA SER A 166 39.09 6.70 -14.97
C SER A 166 38.78 7.93 -15.83
N HIS A 167 38.80 9.13 -15.23
CA HIS A 167 38.74 10.40 -15.94
C HIS A 167 40.11 10.78 -16.52
N ALA A 168 40.18 11.15 -17.81
CA ALA A 168 41.23 12.05 -18.31
C ALA A 168 40.89 12.65 -19.69
N GLY A 169 40.68 13.97 -19.72
CA GLY A 169 41.41 14.93 -20.59
C GLY A 169 41.32 14.91 -22.13
N ARG A 170 40.68 15.97 -22.64
CA ARG A 170 41.12 16.90 -23.71
C ARG A 170 40.99 16.61 -25.23
N SER A 171 40.36 17.62 -25.84
CA SER A 171 40.67 18.34 -27.10
C SER A 171 39.81 18.05 -28.32
N ALA A 172 39.46 19.15 -29.00
CA ALA A 172 38.51 19.27 -30.08
C ALA A 172 39.22 19.34 -31.43
N GLN A 173 38.71 18.65 -32.45
CA GLN A 173 38.48 19.16 -33.82
C GLN A 173 38.03 18.05 -34.79
N SER A 174 37.21 18.47 -35.75
CA SER A 174 36.98 17.87 -37.07
C SER A 174 35.94 16.75 -37.23
N LEU A 175 34.78 17.18 -37.73
CA LEU A 175 33.92 16.55 -38.74
C LEU A 175 33.76 15.03 -38.77
N GLY A 176 32.51 14.62 -38.55
CA GLY A 176 31.89 13.67 -39.47
C GLY A 176 32.10 12.21 -39.16
N GLU A 177 32.14 11.84 -37.89
CA GLU A 177 31.93 10.45 -37.50
C GLU A 177 30.71 10.44 -36.59
N ARG A 178 29.55 10.01 -37.13
CA ARG A 178 28.48 9.51 -36.26
C ARG A 178 29.18 8.49 -35.38
N VAL A 179 29.41 8.82 -34.11
CA VAL A 179 29.58 7.81 -33.07
C VAL A 179 28.27 7.04 -33.16
N GLN A 180 28.28 5.98 -33.94
CA GLN A 180 27.17 5.06 -34.09
C GLN A 180 27.10 4.39 -32.73
N LEU A 181 26.45 5.08 -31.78
CA LEU A 181 26.18 4.55 -30.46
C LEU A 181 25.58 3.19 -30.70
N ASP A 182 26.19 2.17 -30.09
CA ASP A 182 25.71 0.80 -30.12
C ASP A 182 24.16 0.83 -30.00
N PRO A 183 23.40 0.20 -30.90
CA PRO A 183 21.94 0.27 -30.88
C PRO A 183 21.33 0.05 -29.50
N GLN A 184 21.99 -0.77 -28.68
CA GLN A 184 21.63 -1.02 -27.29
C GLN A 184 21.80 0.20 -26.38
N VAL A 185 22.89 0.96 -26.54
CA VAL A 185 23.15 2.21 -25.79
C VAL A 185 22.16 3.30 -26.21
N ARG A 186 21.80 3.36 -27.49
CA ARG A 186 20.80 4.31 -27.98
C ARG A 186 19.41 4.04 -27.41
N LEU A 187 18.99 2.78 -27.39
CA LEU A 187 17.73 2.37 -26.78
C LEU A 187 17.70 2.70 -25.29
N LEU A 188 18.80 2.41 -24.57
CA LEU A 188 18.89 2.74 -23.16
C LEU A 188 18.84 4.26 -22.92
N LEU A 189 19.48 5.05 -23.77
CA LEU A 189 19.42 6.52 -23.65
C LEU A 189 18.01 7.05 -23.87
N GLU A 190 17.28 6.51 -24.85
CA GLU A 190 15.89 6.87 -25.14
C GLU A 190 14.95 6.46 -23.98
N GLU A 191 15.16 5.28 -23.39
CA GLU A 191 14.45 4.86 -22.18
C GLU A 191 14.71 5.84 -21.01
N LYS A 192 15.97 6.24 -20.81
CA LYS A 192 16.32 7.23 -19.78
C LYS A 192 15.74 8.61 -20.05
N GLU A 193 15.64 9.03 -21.31
CA GLU A 193 15.02 10.30 -21.70
C GLU A 193 13.51 10.28 -21.42
N GLN A 194 12.84 9.15 -21.68
CA GLN A 194 11.43 8.96 -21.32
C GLN A 194 11.21 8.98 -19.81
N ASP A 195 12.07 8.31 -19.03
CA ASP A 195 12.05 8.36 -17.56
C ASP A 195 12.20 9.79 -17.04
N LEU A 196 13.09 10.58 -17.64
CA LEU A 196 13.30 11.99 -17.27
C LEU A 196 12.05 12.84 -17.55
N LEU A 197 11.38 12.64 -18.69
CA LEU A 197 10.14 13.34 -19.01
C LEU A 197 9.03 12.97 -18.03
N ALA A 198 8.83 11.68 -17.75
CA ALA A 198 7.83 11.19 -16.80
C ALA A 198 8.10 11.70 -15.37
N LEU A 199 9.36 11.76 -14.97
CA LEU A 199 9.75 12.32 -13.68
C LEU A 199 9.45 13.83 -13.63
N ASN A 200 9.76 14.57 -14.69
CA ASN A 200 9.48 16.00 -14.76
C ASN A 200 7.98 16.31 -14.71
N GLU A 201 7.14 15.52 -15.39
CA GLU A 201 5.68 15.61 -15.29
C GLU A 201 5.20 15.33 -13.86
N THR A 202 5.77 14.30 -13.22
CA THR A 202 5.45 13.97 -11.83
C THR A 202 5.80 15.13 -10.89
N VAL A 203 6.97 15.76 -11.09
CA VAL A 203 7.39 16.93 -10.31
C VAL A 203 6.43 18.10 -10.50
N GLN A 204 5.98 18.38 -11.72
CA GLN A 204 5.00 19.45 -11.98
C GLN A 204 3.66 19.18 -11.27
N ILE A 205 3.18 17.94 -11.31
CA ILE A 205 1.95 17.54 -10.60
C ILE A 205 2.11 17.70 -9.08
N LEU A 206 3.27 17.32 -8.55
CA LEU A 206 3.57 17.51 -7.13
C LEU A 206 3.61 19.00 -6.77
N GLN A 207 4.21 19.83 -7.61
CA GLN A 207 4.27 21.28 -7.38
C GLN A 207 2.87 21.92 -7.33
N LEU A 208 1.98 21.55 -8.26
CA LEU A 208 0.59 21.98 -8.25
C LEU A 208 -0.15 21.51 -6.98
N LYS A 209 0.10 20.28 -6.53
CA LYS A 209 -0.48 19.75 -5.28
C LYS A 209 0.02 20.50 -4.06
N ILE A 210 1.31 20.82 -3.99
CA ILE A 210 1.91 21.62 -2.92
C ILE A 210 1.21 22.97 -2.86
N ASN A 211 1.13 23.69 -3.98
CA ASN A 211 0.45 25.00 -4.04
C ASN A 211 -1.01 24.92 -3.58
N ARG A 212 -1.76 23.89 -4.01
CA ARG A 212 -3.15 23.69 -3.57
C ARG A 212 -3.25 23.46 -2.07
N LEU A 213 -2.34 22.68 -1.49
CA LEU A 213 -2.29 22.43 -0.05
C LEU A 213 -1.95 23.71 0.72
N GLU A 214 -0.98 24.49 0.24
CA GLU A 214 -0.61 25.78 0.83
C GLU A 214 -1.80 26.74 0.86
N HIS A 215 -2.53 26.87 -0.25
CA HIS A 215 -3.73 27.70 -0.30
C HIS A 215 -4.82 27.22 0.67
N LEU A 216 -5.01 25.91 0.83
CA LEU A 216 -5.96 25.36 1.79
C LEU A 216 -5.55 25.64 3.24
N VAL A 217 -4.25 25.58 3.55
CA VAL A 217 -3.73 25.94 4.87
C VAL A 217 -4.00 27.42 5.13
N GLN A 218 -3.69 28.32 4.19
CA GLN A 218 -3.98 29.75 4.31
C GLN A 218 -5.46 30.03 4.60
N LEU A 219 -6.38 29.37 3.89
CA LEU A 219 -7.82 29.52 4.14
C LEU A 219 -8.23 29.04 5.54
N LYS A 220 -7.63 27.95 6.03
CA LYS A 220 -7.89 27.45 7.38
C LYS A 220 -7.35 28.41 8.43
N ASP A 221 -6.16 28.97 8.23
CA ASP A 221 -5.56 29.93 9.15
C ASP A 221 -6.42 31.20 9.24
N LEU A 222 -6.87 31.74 8.10
CA LEU A 222 -7.82 32.86 8.07
C LEU A 222 -9.10 32.56 8.86
N ARG A 223 -9.65 31.34 8.70
CA ARG A 223 -10.85 30.93 9.44
C ARG A 223 -10.59 30.78 10.93
N ILE A 224 -9.43 30.26 11.32
CA ILE A 224 -9.02 30.15 12.73
C ILE A 224 -8.89 31.54 13.35
N GLU A 225 -8.27 32.49 12.64
CA GLU A 225 -8.14 33.88 13.10
C GLU A 225 -9.51 34.54 13.31
N GLU A 226 -10.42 34.39 12.36
CA GLU A 226 -11.79 34.90 12.44
C GLU A 226 -12.53 34.35 13.67
N LEU A 227 -12.52 33.03 13.85
CA LEU A 227 -13.15 32.37 14.99
C LEU A 227 -12.49 32.78 16.31
N THR A 228 -11.16 32.91 16.33
CA THR A 228 -10.42 33.37 17.51
C THR A 228 -10.80 34.81 17.87
N ARG A 229 -11.00 35.68 16.88
CA ARG A 229 -11.48 37.06 17.08
C ARG A 229 -12.89 37.07 17.66
N HIS A 230 -13.80 36.28 17.12
CA HIS A 230 -15.16 36.15 17.66
C HIS A 230 -15.16 35.62 19.11
N LEU A 231 -14.33 34.62 19.42
CA LEU A 231 -14.18 34.11 20.78
C LEU A 231 -13.63 35.17 21.75
N LYS A 232 -12.63 35.96 21.33
CA LYS A 232 -12.10 37.07 22.15
C LYS A 232 -13.19 38.12 22.42
N ASN A 233 -13.95 38.51 21.40
CA ASN A 233 -15.04 39.48 21.53
C ASN A 233 -16.15 38.96 22.46
N TYR A 234 -16.53 37.68 22.35
CA TYR A 234 -17.53 37.07 23.22
C TYR A 234 -17.06 36.99 24.68
N LYS A 235 -15.77 36.65 24.91
CA LYS A 235 -15.18 36.68 26.25
C LYS A 235 -15.17 38.09 26.85
N PHE A 236 -14.85 39.10 26.04
CA PHE A 236 -14.85 40.49 26.47
C PHE A 236 -16.25 40.98 26.87
N GLN A 237 -17.27 40.64 26.09
CA GLN A 237 -18.68 40.95 26.41
C GLN A 237 -19.12 40.27 27.72
N LYS A 238 -18.72 39.00 27.93
CA LYS A 238 -19.05 38.26 29.16
C LYS A 238 -18.31 38.79 30.40
N SER A 239 -17.12 39.37 30.25
CA SER A 239 -16.39 39.99 31.38
C SER A 239 -16.85 41.41 31.72
N ALA A 240 -17.63 42.05 30.83
CA ALA A 240 -18.15 43.41 31.02
C ALA A 240 -19.58 43.44 31.58
N THR A 241 -20.18 42.27 31.86
CA THR A 241 -21.50 42.10 32.49
C THR A 241 -21.33 41.44 33.85
#